data_AF-A0A6P5SAA0-F1
#
_entry.id   AF-A0A6P5SAA0-F1
#
_cell.length_a   1.000
_cell.length_b   1.000
_cell.length_c   1.000
_cell.angle_alpha   90.00
_cell.angle_beta   90.00
_cell.angle_gamma   90.00
#
_symmetry.space_group_name_H-M   'P 1'
#
loop_
_entity.id
_entity.type
_entity.pdbx_description
1 polymer ?
#
loop_
_entity_poly.entity_id
_entity_poly.type
_entity_poly.pdbx_seq_one_letter_code
_entity_poly.pdbx_strand_id
1 'polypeptide(L)'
;MAAAVFNQSIGASQSLGHFNTSGLHQEFGKGSVRLISKAFEVDVGLSKRGCYNSSQRNLSIIRASTSQTSLIDIVSSPSHNKSNDSRKKSGEAALILIRHGESLWNEKNLFTGCVDVPLTKKGVEEAIEAGKRISNIPIDMIYTSALIRAQMTAMLAMTQHRRKKVPVIMHNESEQATAWSQIFSEDTKKQSIPVVADWRLNERMYGELQGLNKQETADRYGKEQVHEWRRSYDVPPPNGESLEMCAQRAVAYFKDQIEPQLLAGKNVMIAAHGNSLRSIIMYLDKLTSQEVISLELSTGIPMLYISKEGKFIRRGSPAGPAEAGVYAYTKKLALYRQKLDEMVH
;
A
#
# COMPACT_ATOMS: atom_id res chain seq x y z
N MET A 1 15.51 56.13 -6.11
CA MET A 1 14.36 56.46 -6.96
C MET A 1 13.77 55.18 -7.50
N ALA A 2 12.51 54.77 -7.36
CA ALA A 2 11.34 55.08 -6.51
C ALA A 2 10.47 53.82 -6.74
N ALA A 3 10.22 52.93 -5.77
CA ALA A 3 9.21 52.96 -4.71
C ALA A 3 7.79 53.42 -5.16
N ALA A 4 6.88 52.45 -5.35
CA ALA A 4 5.42 52.62 -5.36
C ALA A 4 4.83 51.41 -4.61
N VAL A 5 4.64 51.50 -3.29
CA VAL A 5 3.44 51.95 -2.55
C VAL A 5 2.25 50.99 -2.69
N PHE A 6 2.07 50.23 -1.61
CA PHE A 6 0.89 49.46 -1.22
C PHE A 6 -0.33 50.38 -1.01
N ASN A 7 -1.52 49.91 -1.38
CA ASN A 7 -2.77 50.31 -0.74
C ASN A 7 -3.67 49.09 -0.51
N GLN A 8 -3.96 48.83 0.77
CA GLN A 8 -5.01 47.94 1.23
C GLN A 8 -6.38 48.63 1.08
N SER A 9 -7.44 47.85 0.87
CA SER A 9 -8.78 48.24 1.29
C SER A 9 -9.38 47.12 2.13
N ILE A 10 -9.80 47.50 3.33
CA ILE A 10 -10.45 46.70 4.37
C ILE A 10 -11.96 46.81 4.13
N GLY A 11 -12.65 45.67 4.04
CA GLY A 11 -14.10 45.59 4.11
C GLY A 11 -14.50 44.70 5.28
N ALA A 12 -14.79 45.31 6.42
CA ALA A 12 -15.39 44.64 7.58
C ALA A 12 -16.91 44.68 7.46
N SER A 13 -17.57 43.55 7.68
CA SER A 13 -18.99 43.49 8.01
C SER A 13 -19.14 42.69 9.29
N GLN A 14 -19.39 43.41 10.39
CA GLN A 14 -19.84 42.86 11.66
C GLN A 14 -21.37 42.92 11.68
N SER A 15 -22.02 41.81 12.02
CA SER A 15 -23.35 41.86 12.62
C SER A 15 -23.31 41.11 13.94
N LEU A 16 -23.32 41.89 15.03
CA LEU A 16 -23.61 41.46 16.38
C LEU A 16 -25.05 40.95 16.47
N GLY A 17 -25.27 39.84 17.16
CA GLY A 17 -26.60 39.32 17.47
C GLY A 17 -26.54 38.35 18.63
N HIS A 18 -26.51 38.89 19.85
CA HIS A 18 -26.67 38.15 21.09
C HIS A 18 -28.14 38.25 21.50
N PHE A 19 -28.87 37.14 21.62
CA PHE A 19 -30.11 37.12 22.40
C PHE A 19 -30.32 35.77 23.10
N ASN A 20 -30.68 35.92 24.37
CA ASN A 20 -30.85 34.92 25.40
C ASN A 20 -32.00 33.94 25.15
N THR A 21 -31.85 32.80 25.81
CA THR A 21 -32.87 31.83 26.20
C THR A 21 -34.05 32.49 26.93
N SER A 22 -35.28 32.23 26.48
CA SER A 22 -36.46 32.14 27.33
C SER A 22 -37.54 31.33 26.59
N GLY A 23 -38.10 30.33 27.28
CA GLY A 23 -39.18 29.50 26.76
C GLY A 23 -40.52 30.20 26.87
N LEU A 24 -41.43 29.86 25.95
CA LEU A 24 -42.87 29.95 26.16
C LEU A 24 -43.57 29.04 25.13
N HIS A 25 -44.35 28.12 25.67
CA HIS A 25 -45.37 27.34 24.97
C HIS A 25 -46.42 28.26 24.34
N GLN A 26 -46.76 28.06 23.06
CA GLN A 26 -48.14 28.23 22.61
C GLN A 26 -48.44 27.40 21.36
N GLU A 27 -49.54 26.66 21.44
CA GLU A 27 -50.07 25.73 20.45
C GLU A 27 -51.02 26.40 19.44
N PHE A 28 -51.21 25.68 18.32
CA PHE A 28 -52.28 25.69 17.31
C PHE A 28 -52.28 26.71 16.14
N GLY A 29 -52.22 26.13 14.93
CA GLY A 29 -52.67 26.77 13.68
C GLY A 29 -52.41 25.88 12.46
N LYS A 30 -53.44 25.15 12.01
CA LYS A 30 -53.43 24.14 10.94
C LYS A 30 -52.95 24.67 9.57
N GLY A 31 -52.11 23.88 8.90
CA GLY A 31 -51.88 23.95 7.45
C GLY A 31 -51.63 22.54 6.90
N SER A 32 -52.58 22.02 6.13
CA SER A 32 -52.54 20.70 5.48
C SER A 32 -52.02 20.85 4.05
N VAL A 33 -50.98 20.11 3.68
CA VAL A 33 -50.81 19.61 2.31
C VAL A 33 -50.30 18.16 2.35
N ARG A 34 -51.00 17.34 1.59
CA ARG A 34 -50.98 15.88 1.49
C ARG A 34 -49.88 15.43 0.52
N LEU A 35 -49.07 14.45 0.89
CA LEU A 35 -48.34 13.61 -0.08
C LEU A 35 -48.53 12.14 0.27
N ILE A 36 -48.96 11.40 -0.75
CA ILE A 36 -49.55 10.08 -0.69
C ILE A 36 -48.46 9.01 -0.56
N SER A 37 -48.73 8.07 0.34
CA SER A 37 -48.03 6.82 0.60
C SER A 37 -47.96 5.87 -0.60
N LYS A 38 -46.87 5.11 -0.70
CA LYS A 38 -46.94 3.66 -0.94
C LYS A 38 -45.94 2.95 -0.03
N ALA A 39 -46.50 2.14 0.86
CA ALA A 39 -45.83 1.33 1.86
C ALA A 39 -45.28 0.03 1.27
N PHE A 40 -44.28 -0.55 1.95
CA PHE A 40 -44.26 -1.98 2.26
C PHE A 40 -43.65 -2.16 3.66
N GLU A 41 -44.41 -2.84 4.52
CA GLU A 41 -44.11 -3.21 5.91
C GLU A 41 -43.06 -4.32 6.00
N VAL A 42 -42.28 -4.30 7.09
CA VAL A 42 -41.80 -5.53 7.75
C VAL A 42 -42.03 -5.37 9.24
N ASP A 43 -42.77 -6.34 9.78
CA ASP A 43 -43.27 -6.44 11.15
C ASP A 43 -42.14 -6.83 12.13
N VAL A 44 -42.07 -6.14 13.27
CA VAL A 44 -41.11 -6.42 14.37
C VAL A 44 -41.92 -6.88 15.59
N GLY A 45 -42.04 -8.20 15.73
CA GLY A 45 -42.61 -8.84 16.91
C GLY A 45 -41.56 -9.10 17.99
N LEU A 46 -41.59 -8.31 19.07
CA LEU A 46 -40.89 -8.57 20.33
C LEU A 46 -41.76 -9.47 21.22
N SER A 47 -41.22 -10.60 21.70
CA SER A 47 -41.76 -11.29 22.88
C SER A 47 -40.65 -11.86 23.76
N LYS A 48 -40.69 -11.50 25.05
CA LYS A 48 -39.83 -11.98 26.15
C LYS A 48 -40.44 -13.22 26.79
N ARG A 49 -39.61 -14.25 27.09
CA ARG A 49 -39.37 -14.83 28.45
C ARG A 49 -38.71 -16.21 28.37
N GLY A 50 -37.84 -16.48 29.36
CA GLY A 50 -37.70 -17.80 30.00
C GLY A 50 -36.40 -18.56 29.74
N CYS A 51 -35.60 -18.70 30.78
CA CYS A 51 -34.33 -19.44 30.83
C CYS A 51 -34.56 -20.84 31.44
N TYR A 52 -34.05 -21.93 30.84
CA TYR A 52 -33.71 -23.21 31.52
C TYR A 52 -32.71 -24.04 30.69
N ASN A 53 -31.72 -24.62 31.37
CA ASN A 53 -30.69 -25.56 30.87
C ASN A 53 -31.27 -26.98 30.66
N SER A 54 -30.85 -27.70 29.59
CA SER A 54 -30.28 -29.07 29.68
C SER A 54 -29.92 -29.69 28.31
N SER A 55 -28.67 -30.14 28.18
CA SER A 55 -28.14 -31.33 27.48
C SER A 55 -28.77 -31.90 26.19
N GLN A 56 -27.92 -31.94 25.14
CA GLN A 56 -27.71 -32.96 24.09
C GLN A 56 -28.90 -33.61 23.35
N ARG A 57 -28.86 -33.52 22.00
CA ARG A 57 -28.79 -34.67 21.07
C ARG A 57 -28.59 -34.22 19.62
N ASN A 58 -27.68 -34.92 18.93
CA ASN A 58 -27.43 -34.86 17.49
C ASN A 58 -28.63 -35.37 16.69
N LEU A 59 -28.93 -34.74 15.54
CA LEU A 59 -29.60 -35.41 14.43
C LEU A 59 -29.24 -34.76 13.09
N SER A 60 -28.61 -35.59 12.24
CA SER A 60 -28.32 -35.38 10.83
C SER A 60 -29.52 -35.78 9.97
N ILE A 61 -29.77 -35.04 8.89
CA ILE A 61 -30.66 -35.50 7.80
C ILE A 61 -29.90 -35.42 6.48
N ILE A 62 -29.66 -36.61 5.94
CA ILE A 62 -29.21 -36.94 4.58
C ILE A 62 -30.46 -37.04 3.70
N ARG A 63 -30.38 -36.61 2.43
CA ARG A 63 -31.30 -37.07 1.38
C ARG A 63 -30.51 -37.43 0.12
N ALA A 64 -30.59 -38.72 -0.25
CA ALA A 64 -30.07 -39.38 -1.45
C ALA A 64 -31.13 -39.28 -2.59
N SER A 65 -31.01 -39.71 -3.85
CA SER A 65 -30.14 -40.60 -4.64
C SER A 65 -30.60 -40.48 -6.12
N THR A 66 -29.76 -40.73 -7.14
CA THR A 66 -29.84 -41.91 -8.03
C THR A 66 -28.79 -41.85 -9.15
N SER A 67 -28.07 -42.96 -9.27
CA SER A 67 -26.98 -43.28 -10.19
C SER A 67 -27.47 -43.85 -11.52
N GLN A 68 -26.65 -43.79 -12.58
CA GLN A 68 -26.47 -44.94 -13.47
C GLN A 68 -25.12 -44.86 -14.21
N THR A 69 -24.42 -45.99 -14.20
CA THR A 69 -23.10 -46.26 -14.76
C THR A 69 -23.28 -47.24 -15.93
N SER A 70 -22.49 -47.12 -17.00
CA SER A 70 -22.25 -48.25 -17.92
C SER A 70 -20.78 -48.28 -18.34
N LEU A 71 -20.11 -49.39 -18.02
CA LEU A 71 -18.77 -49.77 -18.46
C LEU A 71 -18.89 -50.60 -19.75
N ILE A 72 -18.10 -50.27 -20.77
CA ILE A 72 -17.65 -51.22 -21.82
C ILE A 72 -16.21 -50.84 -22.20
N ASP A 73 -15.44 -51.87 -22.50
CA ASP A 73 -13.98 -52.00 -22.49
C ASP A 73 -13.37 -52.05 -23.91
N ILE A 74 -12.06 -51.73 -24.00
CA ILE A 74 -11.07 -52.11 -25.05
C ILE A 74 -11.05 -51.34 -26.40
N VAL A 75 -9.95 -50.62 -26.67
CA VAL A 75 -8.92 -50.86 -27.72
C VAL A 75 -7.93 -49.68 -27.72
N SER A 76 -6.64 -49.97 -27.51
CA SER A 76 -5.53 -49.06 -27.77
C SER A 76 -5.22 -49.01 -29.27
N SER A 77 -5.09 -47.82 -29.85
CA SER A 77 -4.23 -47.55 -31.02
C SER A 77 -3.84 -46.08 -31.10
N PRO A 78 -2.62 -45.76 -31.59
CA PRO A 78 -1.97 -44.47 -31.37
C PRO A 78 -2.30 -43.50 -32.50
N SER A 79 -2.66 -42.26 -32.16
CA SER A 79 -2.59 -41.17 -33.13
C SER A 79 -1.82 -40.02 -32.53
N HIS A 80 -0.62 -39.81 -33.06
CA HIS A 80 0.09 -38.54 -33.01
C HIS A 80 -0.89 -37.39 -33.21
N ASN A 81 -0.95 -36.48 -32.24
CA ASN A 81 -1.04 -35.08 -32.60
C ASN A 81 -0.25 -34.22 -31.62
N LYS A 82 0.58 -33.39 -32.26
CA LYS A 82 1.67 -32.61 -31.72
C LYS A 82 1.19 -31.66 -30.63
N SER A 83 1.91 -31.73 -29.51
CA SER A 83 2.35 -30.59 -28.70
C SER A 83 1.72 -29.23 -29.04
N ASN A 84 0.78 -28.80 -28.22
CA ASN A 84 0.70 -27.41 -27.83
C ASN A 84 0.70 -27.35 -26.31
N ASP A 85 1.83 -27.79 -25.74
CA ASP A 85 2.21 -27.37 -24.40
C ASP A 85 2.39 -25.86 -24.47
N SER A 86 1.34 -25.13 -24.08
CA SER A 86 1.40 -23.70 -23.87
C SER A 86 2.45 -23.47 -22.79
N ARG A 87 3.71 -23.30 -23.20
CA ARG A 87 4.81 -22.94 -22.31
C ARG A 87 4.32 -21.84 -21.41
N LYS A 88 4.05 -22.17 -20.14
CA LYS A 88 3.85 -21.20 -19.07
C LYS A 88 5.05 -20.27 -19.17
N LYS A 89 4.86 -19.06 -19.72
CA LYS A 89 5.93 -18.07 -19.81
C LYS A 89 6.39 -17.83 -18.38
N SER A 90 7.53 -18.38 -17.99
CA SER A 90 8.19 -18.05 -16.73
C SER A 90 8.61 -16.59 -16.82
N GLY A 91 7.69 -15.71 -16.43
CA GLY A 91 7.83 -14.27 -16.58
C GLY A 91 8.81 -13.74 -15.57
N GLU A 92 10.04 -13.44 -15.99
CA GLU A 92 10.96 -12.63 -15.19
C GLU A 92 10.37 -11.22 -14.98
N ALA A 93 10.45 -10.72 -13.74
CA ALA A 93 9.94 -9.41 -13.33
C ALA A 93 10.92 -8.69 -12.41
N ALA A 94 10.98 -7.37 -12.52
CA ALA A 94 11.71 -6.52 -11.57
C ALA A 94 10.81 -6.15 -10.38
N LEU A 95 11.36 -6.23 -9.17
CA LEU A 95 10.78 -5.70 -7.94
C LEU A 95 11.71 -4.63 -7.36
N ILE A 96 11.23 -3.41 -7.25
CA ILE A 96 11.98 -2.27 -6.69
C ILE A 96 11.38 -1.94 -5.32
N LEU A 97 12.20 -1.92 -4.28
CA LEU A 97 11.81 -1.49 -2.94
C LEU A 97 12.47 -0.14 -2.63
N ILE A 98 11.69 0.83 -2.16
CA ILE A 98 12.19 2.17 -1.82
C ILE A 98 11.69 2.54 -0.43
N ARG A 99 12.61 2.72 0.52
CA ARG A 99 12.28 3.39 1.78
C ARG A 99 12.06 4.86 1.50
N HIS A 100 10.99 5.44 2.02
CA HIS A 100 10.73 6.87 1.88
C HIS A 100 11.93 7.74 2.30
N GLY A 101 12.00 8.94 1.72
CA GLY A 101 13.01 9.94 2.11
C GLY A 101 12.86 10.41 3.56
N GLU A 102 13.81 11.18 4.06
CA GLU A 102 13.74 11.80 5.37
C GLU A 102 12.43 12.58 5.59
N SER A 103 11.75 12.32 6.70
CA SER A 103 10.54 13.06 7.10
C SER A 103 10.81 14.14 8.14
N LEU A 104 9.91 15.12 8.29
CA LEU A 104 10.04 16.20 9.28
C LEU A 104 10.29 15.67 10.71
N TRP A 105 9.75 14.50 11.05
CA TRP A 105 9.96 13.88 12.36
C TRP A 105 11.22 13.03 12.43
N ASN A 106 11.75 12.54 11.31
CA ASN A 106 13.07 11.92 11.31
C ASN A 106 14.15 12.96 11.59
N GLU A 107 14.07 14.12 10.95
CA GLU A 107 14.96 15.27 11.19
C GLU A 107 14.93 15.71 12.66
N LYS A 108 13.74 15.77 13.27
CA LYS A 108 13.56 16.11 14.70
C LYS A 108 13.85 14.97 15.68
N ASN A 109 14.34 13.84 15.19
CA ASN A 109 14.62 12.64 15.98
C ASN A 109 13.42 12.13 16.82
N LEU A 110 12.19 12.21 16.28
CA LEU A 110 10.97 11.73 16.91
C LEU A 110 10.61 10.31 16.46
N PHE A 111 9.91 9.56 17.30
CA PHE A 111 9.24 8.33 16.88
C PHE A 111 8.01 8.68 16.04
N THR A 112 7.95 8.20 14.80
CA THR A 112 6.85 8.55 13.88
C THR A 112 5.74 7.50 13.86
N GLY A 113 6.09 6.23 13.64
CA GLY A 113 5.11 5.16 13.48
C GLY A 113 4.09 5.48 12.40
N CYS A 114 2.80 5.33 12.72
CA CYS A 114 1.70 5.57 11.79
C CYS A 114 1.25 7.04 11.73
N VAL A 115 1.89 7.97 12.46
CA VAL A 115 1.58 9.40 12.35
C VAL A 115 1.94 9.89 10.96
N ASP A 116 1.02 10.62 10.33
CA ASP A 116 1.17 11.03 8.95
C ASP A 116 1.88 12.38 8.83
N VAL A 117 3.17 12.32 8.50
CA VAL A 117 4.05 13.47 8.38
C VAL A 117 4.70 13.52 6.99
N PRO A 118 4.92 14.72 6.43
CA PRO A 118 5.52 14.87 5.11
C PRO A 118 7.04 14.70 5.12
N LEU A 119 7.62 14.63 3.92
CA LEU A 119 9.05 14.67 3.69
C LEU A 119 9.66 16.04 4.04
N THR A 120 10.94 16.06 4.42
CA THR A 120 11.76 17.29 4.44
C THR A 120 12.14 17.68 3.00
N LYS A 121 12.76 18.86 2.81
CA LYS A 121 13.38 19.21 1.53
C LYS A 121 14.43 18.18 1.10
N LYS A 122 15.27 17.74 2.03
CA LYS A 122 16.24 16.65 1.82
C LYS A 122 15.54 15.34 1.44
N GLY A 123 14.44 14.97 2.11
CA GLY A 123 13.66 13.79 1.76
C GLY A 123 13.06 13.84 0.35
N VAL A 124 12.67 15.02 -0.12
CA VAL A 124 12.23 15.24 -1.51
C VAL A 124 13.39 15.02 -2.49
N GLU A 125 14.58 15.55 -2.20
CA GLU A 125 15.78 15.34 -3.02
C GLU A 125 16.19 13.86 -3.06
N GLU A 126 16.12 13.16 -1.93
CA GLU A 126 16.35 11.71 -1.84
C GLU A 126 15.38 10.93 -2.73
N ALA A 127 14.09 11.29 -2.76
CA ALA A 127 13.10 10.65 -3.63
C ALA A 127 13.36 10.91 -5.12
N ILE A 128 13.76 12.14 -5.48
CA ILE A 128 14.16 12.50 -6.84
C ILE A 128 15.38 11.68 -7.27
N GLU A 129 16.39 11.56 -6.41
CA GLU A 129 17.60 10.78 -6.69
C GLU A 129 17.30 9.29 -6.84
N ALA A 130 16.42 8.74 -6.01
CA ALA A 130 15.90 7.38 -6.18
C ALA A 130 15.29 7.19 -7.58
N GLY A 131 14.48 8.17 -8.02
CA GLY A 131 13.88 8.22 -9.35
C GLY A 131 14.89 8.17 -10.49
N LYS A 132 15.98 8.94 -10.38
CA LYS A 132 17.06 8.92 -11.39
C LYS A 132 17.73 7.54 -11.49
N ARG A 133 17.95 6.87 -10.36
CA ARG A 133 18.57 5.53 -10.32
C ARG A 133 17.71 4.46 -10.98
N ILE A 134 16.39 4.57 -10.88
CA ILE A 134 15.44 3.60 -11.45
C ILE A 134 14.86 4.04 -12.78
N SER A 135 15.29 5.18 -13.35
CA SER A 135 14.61 5.86 -14.46
C SER A 135 14.41 5.01 -15.72
N ASN A 136 15.23 3.97 -15.85
CA ASN A 136 15.32 3.10 -17.03
C ASN A 136 14.79 1.69 -16.77
N ILE A 137 14.34 1.40 -15.55
CA ILE A 137 13.78 0.10 -15.16
C ILE A 137 12.27 0.16 -15.42
N PRO A 138 11.66 -0.78 -16.15
CA PRO A 138 10.23 -0.69 -16.44
C PRO A 138 9.44 -0.84 -15.13
N ILE A 139 8.36 -0.06 -15.01
CA ILE A 139 7.42 -0.13 -13.89
C ILE A 139 6.02 -0.21 -14.47
N ASP A 140 5.30 -1.26 -14.11
CA ASP A 140 3.93 -1.53 -14.57
C ASP A 140 2.90 -1.30 -13.46
N MET A 141 3.33 -1.37 -12.20
CA MET A 141 2.48 -1.09 -11.03
C MET A 141 3.29 -0.58 -9.85
N ILE A 142 2.67 0.28 -9.05
CA ILE A 142 3.28 0.87 -7.86
C ILE A 142 2.41 0.54 -6.65
N TYR A 143 3.04 0.10 -5.57
CA TYR A 143 2.41 -0.02 -4.26
C TYR A 143 3.04 0.95 -3.28
N THR A 144 2.22 1.54 -2.43
CA THR A 144 2.66 2.43 -1.38
C THR A 144 1.95 2.09 -0.07
N SER A 145 2.50 2.57 1.03
CA SER A 145 1.72 2.64 2.25
C SER A 145 0.64 3.72 2.16
N ALA A 146 -0.29 3.74 3.11
CA ALA A 146 -1.29 4.79 3.21
C ALA A 146 -0.72 6.15 3.69
N LEU A 147 0.56 6.22 4.04
CA LEU A 147 1.17 7.41 4.65
C LEU A 147 1.82 8.32 3.59
N ILE A 148 1.60 9.63 3.73
CA ILE A 148 1.92 10.65 2.72
C ILE A 148 3.39 10.62 2.31
N ARG A 149 4.32 10.43 3.25
CA ARG A 149 5.76 10.37 2.97
C ARG A 149 6.16 9.25 2.00
N ALA A 150 5.48 8.10 2.05
CA ALA A 150 5.74 7.00 1.12
C ALA A 150 5.14 7.30 -0.26
N GLN A 151 3.91 7.85 -0.29
CA GLN A 151 3.25 8.27 -1.52
C GLN A 151 4.04 9.39 -2.23
N MET A 152 4.45 10.44 -1.50
CA MET A 152 5.33 11.50 -2.00
C MET A 152 6.60 10.91 -2.64
N THR A 153 7.25 9.97 -1.95
CA THR A 153 8.48 9.34 -2.47
C THR A 153 8.22 8.64 -3.81
N ALA A 154 7.15 7.84 -3.91
CA ALA A 154 6.82 7.15 -5.16
C ALA A 154 6.53 8.14 -6.29
N MET A 155 5.70 9.14 -6.03
CA MET A 155 5.27 10.11 -7.05
C MET A 155 6.45 10.95 -7.55
N LEU A 156 7.30 11.44 -6.63
CA LEU A 156 8.51 12.20 -6.95
C LEU A 156 9.55 11.38 -7.72
N ALA A 157 9.75 10.10 -7.33
CA ALA A 157 10.65 9.21 -8.07
C ALA A 157 10.19 9.02 -9.52
N MET A 158 8.88 8.89 -9.73
CA MET A 158 8.30 8.69 -11.06
C MET A 158 8.39 9.92 -11.97
N THR A 159 8.56 11.13 -11.43
CA THR A 159 8.78 12.32 -12.29
C THR A 159 10.12 12.26 -13.05
N GLN A 160 11.06 11.42 -12.60
CA GLN A 160 12.36 11.23 -13.23
C GLN A 160 12.38 10.06 -14.22
N HIS A 161 11.30 9.29 -14.32
CA HIS A 161 11.27 8.05 -15.11
C HIS A 161 11.22 8.33 -16.62
N ARG A 162 12.12 7.71 -17.41
CA ARG A 162 12.30 8.02 -18.85
C ARG A 162 11.05 7.80 -19.69
N ARG A 163 10.24 6.80 -19.34
CA ARG A 163 9.06 6.43 -20.11
C ARG A 163 7.92 7.46 -20.01
N LYS A 164 8.03 8.46 -19.12
CA LYS A 164 7.05 9.53 -18.88
C LYS A 164 5.60 9.06 -18.68
N LYS A 165 5.39 7.78 -18.34
CA LYS A 165 4.09 7.28 -17.91
C LYS A 165 3.72 7.96 -16.59
N VAL A 166 2.44 8.25 -16.44
CA VAL A 166 1.93 9.02 -15.31
C VAL A 166 1.51 8.06 -14.20
N PRO A 167 2.10 8.15 -12.99
CA PRO A 167 1.58 7.41 -11.84
C PRO A 167 0.21 7.99 -11.43
N VAL A 168 -0.80 7.14 -11.23
CA VAL A 168 -2.16 7.54 -10.85
C VAL A 168 -2.58 6.78 -9.60
N ILE A 169 -2.91 7.52 -8.53
CA ILE A 169 -3.42 6.94 -7.29
C ILE A 169 -4.80 6.35 -7.53
N MET A 170 -4.94 5.07 -7.15
CA MET A 170 -6.20 4.34 -7.23
C MET A 170 -7.01 4.62 -5.97
N HIS A 171 -8.22 5.15 -6.16
CA HIS A 171 -9.16 5.42 -5.08
C HIS A 171 -10.21 4.31 -5.01
N ASN A 172 -10.18 3.52 -3.94
CA ASN A 172 -11.05 2.36 -3.71
C ASN A 172 -11.78 2.40 -2.34
N GLU A 173 -11.73 3.54 -1.66
CA GLU A 173 -12.36 3.78 -0.36
C GLU A 173 -13.90 3.86 -0.43
N SER A 174 -14.45 4.17 -1.60
CA SER A 174 -15.90 4.18 -1.85
C SER A 174 -16.19 4.01 -3.33
N GLU A 175 -17.40 3.54 -3.66
CA GLU A 175 -17.88 3.42 -5.04
C GLU A 175 -17.78 4.76 -5.79
N GLN A 176 -18.09 5.86 -5.09
CA GLN A 176 -18.02 7.21 -5.65
C GLN A 176 -16.59 7.63 -5.99
N ALA A 177 -15.62 7.38 -5.11
CA ALA A 177 -14.21 7.70 -5.36
C ALA A 177 -13.63 6.87 -6.53
N THR A 178 -14.03 5.60 -6.63
CA THR A 178 -13.69 4.75 -7.78
C THR A 178 -14.32 5.27 -9.07
N ALA A 179 -15.59 5.64 -9.06
CA ALA A 179 -16.27 6.18 -10.23
C ALA A 179 -15.65 7.51 -10.70
N TRP A 180 -15.28 8.40 -9.77
CA TRP A 180 -14.72 9.72 -10.07
C TRP A 180 -13.27 9.68 -10.56
N SER A 181 -12.51 8.65 -10.19
CA SER A 181 -11.12 8.47 -10.64
C SER A 181 -11.02 7.70 -11.97
N GLN A 182 -12.15 7.35 -12.60
CA GLN A 182 -12.16 6.62 -13.86
C GLN A 182 -11.52 7.44 -14.99
N ILE A 183 -10.49 6.86 -15.62
CA ILE A 183 -9.95 7.35 -16.89
C ILE A 183 -10.81 6.79 -18.02
N PHE A 184 -11.28 7.63 -18.95
CA PHE A 184 -12.12 7.17 -20.06
C PHE A 184 -11.34 6.88 -21.35
N SER A 185 -10.25 7.62 -21.58
CA SER A 185 -9.38 7.41 -22.75
C SER A 185 -8.54 6.15 -22.60
N GLU A 186 -8.69 5.19 -23.52
CA GLU A 186 -7.89 3.96 -23.55
C GLU A 186 -6.39 4.24 -23.72
N ASP A 187 -6.03 5.29 -24.46
CA ASP A 187 -4.62 5.64 -24.65
C ASP A 187 -4.02 6.26 -23.39
N THR A 188 -4.77 7.12 -22.70
CA THR A 188 -4.34 7.66 -21.39
C THR A 188 -4.24 6.56 -20.34
N LYS A 189 -5.14 5.57 -20.34
CA LYS A 189 -5.03 4.38 -19.48
C LYS A 189 -3.72 3.63 -19.74
N LYS A 190 -3.34 3.39 -21.00
CA LYS A 190 -2.07 2.71 -21.34
C LYS A 190 -0.83 3.50 -20.91
N GLN A 191 -0.93 4.83 -20.88
CA GLN A 191 0.13 5.74 -20.41
C GLN A 191 0.11 5.97 -18.89
N SER A 192 -0.83 5.35 -18.17
CA SER A 192 -0.91 5.44 -16.72
C SER A 192 -0.24 4.24 -16.05
N ILE A 193 0.27 4.44 -14.84
CA ILE A 193 0.75 3.39 -13.94
C ILE A 193 -0.09 3.45 -12.68
N PRO A 194 -0.86 2.40 -12.34
CA PRO A 194 -1.67 2.41 -11.13
C PRO A 194 -0.78 2.43 -9.88
N VAL A 195 -1.14 3.29 -8.92
CA VAL A 195 -0.54 3.41 -7.60
C VAL A 195 -1.57 2.96 -6.57
N VAL A 196 -1.32 1.84 -5.90
CA VAL A 196 -2.20 1.26 -4.89
C VAL A 196 -1.63 1.58 -3.50
N ALA A 197 -2.38 2.34 -2.70
CA ALA A 197 -2.01 2.64 -1.31
C ALA A 197 -2.74 1.69 -0.35
N ASP A 198 -2.02 1.09 0.60
CA ASP A 198 -2.62 0.18 1.57
C ASP A 198 -1.94 0.31 2.95
N TRP A 199 -2.77 0.34 4.00
CA TRP A 199 -2.29 0.50 5.38
C TRP A 199 -1.42 -0.67 5.85
N ARG A 200 -1.56 -1.86 5.25
CA ARG A 200 -0.74 -3.03 5.60
C ARG A 200 0.74 -2.84 5.27
N LEU A 201 1.07 -1.88 4.40
CA LEU A 201 2.45 -1.45 4.13
C LEU A 201 2.94 -0.29 5.01
N ASN A 202 2.11 0.23 5.92
CA ASN A 202 2.50 1.30 6.85
C ASN A 202 3.69 0.89 7.72
N GLU A 203 4.37 1.91 8.24
CA GLU A 203 5.44 1.75 9.23
C GLU A 203 4.93 0.96 10.45
N ARG A 204 5.84 0.35 11.20
CA ARG A 204 5.51 -0.26 12.48
C ARG A 204 4.92 0.79 13.43
N MET A 205 3.75 0.50 13.99
CA MET A 205 3.06 1.41 14.90
C MET A 205 3.80 1.47 16.23
N TYR A 206 4.26 2.67 16.61
CA TYR A 206 5.15 2.85 17.78
C TYR A 206 4.41 3.03 19.11
N GLY A 207 3.08 2.85 19.10
CA GLY A 207 2.24 2.97 20.29
C GLY A 207 2.36 4.34 20.95
N GLU A 208 2.49 4.33 22.27
CA GLU A 208 2.63 5.53 23.09
C GLU A 208 3.93 6.30 22.85
N LEU A 209 4.90 5.71 22.13
CA LEU A 209 6.14 6.41 21.81
C LEU A 209 5.97 7.44 20.69
N GLN A 210 4.91 7.37 19.89
CA GLN A 210 4.71 8.26 18.75
C GLN A 210 4.71 9.74 19.17
N GLY A 211 5.55 10.54 18.53
CA GLY A 211 5.74 11.97 18.83
C GLY A 211 6.80 12.26 19.88
N LEU A 212 7.25 11.26 20.65
CA LEU A 212 8.32 11.44 21.63
C LEU A 212 9.69 11.52 20.96
N ASN A 213 10.60 12.32 21.55
CA ASN A 213 11.98 12.37 21.14
C ASN A 213 12.72 11.10 21.54
N LYS A 214 13.48 10.51 20.62
CA LYS A 214 14.16 9.22 20.85
C LYS A 214 15.23 9.29 21.92
N GLN A 215 15.96 10.41 22.01
CA GLN A 215 17.01 10.58 22.99
C GLN A 215 16.41 10.76 24.39
N GLU A 216 15.46 11.67 24.53
CA GLU A 216 14.77 11.92 25.82
C GLU A 216 14.02 10.66 26.32
N THR A 217 13.44 9.89 25.40
CA THR A 217 12.79 8.61 25.75
C THR A 217 13.83 7.61 26.26
N ALA A 218 15.01 7.54 25.64
CA ALA A 218 16.10 6.68 26.09
C ALA A 218 16.67 7.13 27.45
N ASP A 219 16.69 8.44 27.71
CA ASP A 219 17.12 8.98 29.00
C ASP A 219 16.09 8.69 30.10
N ARG A 220 14.79 8.67 29.77
CA ARG A 220 13.70 8.38 30.72
C ARG A 220 13.54 6.89 31.03
N TYR A 221 13.52 6.04 30.01
CA TYR A 221 13.20 4.61 30.14
C TYR A 221 14.42 3.70 30.09
N GLY A 222 15.60 4.25 29.81
CA GLY A 222 16.84 3.50 29.63
C GLY A 222 17.11 3.14 28.17
N LYS A 223 18.38 3.20 27.77
CA LYS A 223 18.83 2.92 26.40
C LYS A 223 18.52 1.49 25.97
N GLU A 224 18.68 0.52 26.86
CA GLU A 224 18.42 -0.89 26.59
C GLU A 224 16.95 -1.16 26.32
N GLN A 225 16.04 -0.64 27.16
CA GLN A 225 14.60 -0.78 26.97
C GLN A 225 14.12 -0.14 25.67
N VAL A 226 14.59 1.08 25.37
CA VAL A 226 14.25 1.76 24.12
C VAL A 226 14.86 1.05 22.92
N HIS A 227 16.06 0.49 23.05
CA HIS A 227 16.66 -0.33 22.01
C HIS A 227 15.83 -1.58 21.75
N GLU A 228 15.41 -2.29 22.79
CA GLU A 228 14.55 -3.46 22.70
C GLU A 228 13.23 -3.13 22.00
N TRP A 229 12.49 -2.12 22.45
CA TRP A 229 11.27 -1.67 21.77
C TRP A 229 11.51 -1.28 20.30
N ARG A 230 12.70 -0.76 19.97
CA ARG A 230 13.04 -0.30 18.61
C ARG A 230 13.50 -1.41 17.68
N ARG A 231 14.17 -2.43 18.22
CA ARG A 231 14.96 -3.37 17.43
C ARG A 231 14.55 -4.81 17.67
N SER A 232 13.93 -5.17 18.79
CA SER A 232 13.44 -6.52 19.03
C SER A 232 12.43 -6.94 17.95
N TYR A 233 12.43 -8.25 17.66
CA TYR A 233 11.52 -8.85 16.71
C TYR A 233 10.10 -8.95 17.27
N ASP A 234 9.97 -9.44 18.50
CA ASP A 234 8.73 -9.86 19.14
C ASP A 234 8.27 -8.93 20.28
N VAL A 235 9.15 -8.08 20.83
CA VAL A 235 8.80 -7.15 21.92
C VAL A 235 8.28 -5.82 21.34
N PRO A 236 6.98 -5.49 21.53
CA PRO A 236 6.42 -4.21 21.09
C PRO A 236 6.72 -3.09 22.10
N PRO A 237 6.72 -1.81 21.67
CA PRO A 237 6.55 -0.69 22.60
C PRO A 237 5.14 -0.71 23.22
N PRO A 238 4.91 0.02 24.33
CA PRO A 238 3.60 0.11 24.98
C PRO A 238 2.50 0.51 23.99
N ASN A 239 1.43 -0.30 23.92
CA ASN A 239 0.31 -0.14 22.99
C ASN A 239 0.74 0.00 21.52
N GLY A 240 1.84 -0.65 21.13
CA GLY A 240 2.42 -0.60 19.78
C GLY A 240 2.45 -1.97 19.08
N GLU A 241 3.10 -2.00 17.91
CA GLU A 241 3.40 -3.21 17.16
C GLU A 241 4.86 -3.63 17.36
N SER A 242 5.09 -4.94 17.47
CA SER A 242 6.42 -5.54 17.31
C SER A 242 6.79 -5.62 15.82
N LEU A 243 8.05 -5.97 15.50
CA LEU A 243 8.42 -6.20 14.11
C LEU A 243 7.72 -7.44 13.53
N GLU A 244 7.45 -8.45 14.34
CA GLU A 244 6.68 -9.63 13.98
C GLU A 244 5.24 -9.27 13.56
N MET A 245 4.52 -8.47 14.36
CA MET A 245 3.16 -8.04 14.02
C MET A 245 3.14 -7.23 12.71
N CYS A 246 4.10 -6.32 12.55
CA CYS A 246 4.30 -5.59 11.29
C CYS A 246 4.58 -6.56 10.12
N ALA A 247 5.39 -7.60 10.35
CA ALA A 247 5.71 -8.60 9.34
C ALA A 247 4.50 -9.44 8.93
N GLN A 248 3.68 -9.87 9.88
CA GLN A 248 2.46 -10.64 9.61
C GLN A 248 1.57 -9.92 8.59
N ARG A 249 1.27 -8.63 8.82
CA ARG A 249 0.41 -7.86 7.89
C ARG A 249 1.10 -7.50 6.57
N ALA A 250 2.37 -7.08 6.60
CA ALA A 250 3.08 -6.60 5.42
C ALA A 250 3.41 -7.76 4.46
N VAL A 251 3.84 -8.90 4.99
CA VAL A 251 4.15 -10.10 4.19
C VAL A 251 2.88 -10.74 3.67
N ALA A 252 1.79 -10.81 4.46
CA ALA A 252 0.51 -11.28 3.96
C ALA A 252 0.04 -10.43 2.76
N TYR A 253 0.07 -9.10 2.87
CA TYR A 253 -0.27 -8.23 1.74
C TYR A 253 0.63 -8.44 0.53
N PHE A 254 1.94 -8.56 0.75
CA PHE A 254 2.89 -8.83 -0.33
C PHE A 254 2.53 -10.12 -1.07
N LYS A 255 2.29 -11.22 -0.36
CA LYS A 255 1.94 -12.52 -0.94
C LYS A 255 0.59 -12.51 -1.66
N ASP A 256 -0.40 -11.83 -1.10
CA ASP A 256 -1.77 -11.87 -1.62
C ASP A 256 -1.96 -10.92 -2.82
N GLN A 257 -1.26 -9.78 -2.82
CA GLN A 257 -1.55 -8.70 -3.78
C GLN A 257 -0.39 -8.38 -4.72
N ILE A 258 0.87 -8.54 -4.27
CA ILE A 258 2.04 -8.09 -5.02
C ILE A 258 2.73 -9.25 -5.73
N GLU A 259 2.96 -10.36 -5.04
CA GLU A 259 3.60 -11.55 -5.59
C GLU A 259 2.87 -12.11 -6.83
N PRO A 260 1.52 -12.18 -6.90
CA PRO A 260 0.82 -12.63 -8.10
C PRO A 260 1.09 -11.74 -9.32
N GLN A 261 1.37 -10.46 -9.11
CA GLN A 261 1.64 -9.50 -10.17
C GLN A 261 3.05 -9.69 -10.74
N LEU A 262 4.00 -9.96 -9.85
CA LEU A 262 5.37 -10.35 -10.23
C LEU A 262 5.35 -11.68 -10.99
N LEU A 263 4.58 -12.67 -10.54
CA LEU A 263 4.40 -13.95 -11.23
C LEU A 263 3.73 -13.79 -12.61
N ALA A 264 2.85 -12.80 -12.76
CA ALA A 264 2.28 -12.39 -14.05
C ALA A 264 3.29 -11.64 -14.95
N GLY A 265 4.52 -11.42 -14.49
CA GLY A 265 5.58 -10.77 -15.25
C GLY A 265 5.53 -9.24 -15.25
N LYS A 266 4.69 -8.63 -14.40
CA LYS A 266 4.65 -7.18 -14.21
C LYS A 266 5.82 -6.72 -13.36
N ASN A 267 6.42 -5.59 -13.72
CA ASN A 267 7.46 -4.97 -12.92
C ASN A 267 6.83 -4.07 -11.87
N VAL A 268 7.18 -4.29 -10.60
CA VAL A 268 6.53 -3.63 -9.47
C VAL A 268 7.50 -2.75 -8.71
N MET A 269 7.07 -1.55 -8.36
CA MET A 269 7.75 -0.69 -7.38
C MET A 269 6.95 -0.65 -6.08
N ILE A 270 7.61 -0.75 -4.93
CA ILE A 270 7.04 -0.56 -3.60
C ILE A 270 7.76 0.61 -2.94
N ALA A 271 7.05 1.69 -2.62
CA ALA A 271 7.57 2.75 -1.76
C ALA A 271 6.90 2.67 -0.38
N ALA A 272 7.68 2.40 0.66
CA ALA A 272 7.14 2.19 2.01
C ALA A 272 8.16 2.61 3.08
N HIS A 273 8.20 1.90 4.20
CA HIS A 273 8.90 2.30 5.41
C HIS A 273 9.98 1.32 5.83
N GLY A 274 10.77 1.71 6.84
CA GLY A 274 11.87 0.88 7.31
C GLY A 274 11.37 -0.49 7.79
N ASN A 275 10.41 -0.56 8.72
CA ASN A 275 10.00 -1.84 9.27
C ASN A 275 9.22 -2.69 8.26
N SER A 276 8.26 -2.11 7.52
CA SER A 276 7.49 -2.87 6.54
C SER A 276 8.35 -3.44 5.42
N LEU A 277 9.35 -2.68 4.92
CA LEU A 277 10.28 -3.20 3.93
C LEU A 277 11.25 -4.22 4.52
N ARG A 278 11.72 -4.05 5.76
CA ARG A 278 12.55 -5.08 6.43
C ARG A 278 11.79 -6.39 6.58
N SER A 279 10.51 -6.34 6.94
CA SER A 279 9.66 -7.53 7.01
C SER A 279 9.50 -8.22 5.65
N ILE A 280 9.29 -7.45 4.57
CA ILE A 280 9.21 -8.01 3.21
C ILE A 280 10.56 -8.63 2.84
N ILE A 281 11.68 -7.93 3.07
CA ILE A 281 13.02 -8.42 2.76
C ILE A 281 13.35 -9.69 3.55
N MET A 282 12.94 -9.77 4.83
CA MET A 282 13.06 -10.97 5.63
C MET A 282 12.38 -12.17 4.96
N TYR A 283 11.19 -11.98 4.39
CA TYR A 283 10.51 -13.02 3.60
C TYR A 283 11.25 -13.35 2.30
N LEU A 284 11.68 -12.34 1.53
CA LEU A 284 12.33 -12.54 0.23
C LEU A 284 13.66 -13.28 0.34
N ASP A 285 14.49 -12.91 1.31
CA ASP A 285 15.82 -13.48 1.51
C ASP A 285 15.86 -14.59 2.57
N LYS A 286 14.69 -14.95 3.13
CA LYS A 286 14.54 -15.98 4.16
C LYS A 286 15.42 -15.72 5.40
N LEU A 287 15.48 -14.46 5.81
CA LEU A 287 16.26 -14.05 6.98
C LEU A 287 15.60 -14.55 8.27
N THR A 288 16.43 -14.89 9.24
CA THR A 288 16.01 -15.18 10.62
C THR A 288 15.61 -13.91 11.37
N SER A 289 14.94 -14.08 12.53
CA SER A 289 14.59 -12.98 13.42
C SER A 289 15.81 -12.17 13.89
N GLN A 290 17.00 -12.78 13.95
CA GLN A 290 18.23 -12.12 14.39
C GLN A 290 18.86 -11.31 13.24
N GLU A 291 18.84 -11.85 12.01
CA GLU A 291 19.39 -11.18 10.83
C GLU A 291 18.56 -9.97 10.40
N VAL A 292 17.24 -10.00 10.56
CA VAL A 292 16.39 -8.84 10.19
C VAL A 292 16.60 -7.64 11.12
N ILE A 293 17.05 -7.87 12.36
CA ILE A 293 17.27 -6.81 13.35
C ILE A 293 18.47 -5.94 12.94
N SER A 294 19.52 -6.57 12.40
CA SER A 294 20.73 -5.93 11.90
C SER A 294 20.58 -5.36 10.50
N LEU A 295 19.53 -5.74 9.76
CA LEU A 295 19.23 -5.17 8.45
C LEU A 295 18.90 -3.67 8.57
N GLU A 296 19.73 -2.83 7.93
CA GLU A 296 19.51 -1.40 7.82
C GLU A 296 19.16 -0.99 6.39
N LEU A 297 18.16 -0.12 6.25
CA LEU A 297 17.71 0.41 4.97
C LEU A 297 17.87 1.92 4.98
N SER A 298 18.74 2.45 4.13
CA SER A 298 18.90 3.90 3.95
C SER A 298 17.64 4.51 3.31
N THR A 299 17.35 5.78 3.64
CA THR A 299 16.25 6.54 3.02
C THR A 299 16.57 6.85 1.56
N GLY A 300 15.56 6.76 0.68
CA GLY A 300 15.70 7.12 -0.74
C GLY A 300 16.67 6.27 -1.56
N ILE A 301 17.20 5.17 -1.02
CA ILE A 301 18.05 4.24 -1.79
C ILE A 301 17.18 3.07 -2.28
N PRO A 302 16.94 2.96 -3.61
CA PRO A 302 16.16 1.84 -4.15
C PRO A 302 16.93 0.53 -4.03
N MET A 303 16.22 -0.56 -3.75
CA MET A 303 16.75 -1.92 -3.73
C MET A 303 16.05 -2.75 -4.79
N LEU A 304 16.82 -3.36 -5.69
CA LEU A 304 16.30 -4.16 -6.79
C LEU A 304 16.36 -5.66 -6.48
N TYR A 305 15.27 -6.34 -6.79
CA TYR A 305 15.16 -7.79 -6.88
C TYR A 305 14.74 -8.19 -8.30
N ILE A 306 15.22 -9.34 -8.75
CA ILE A 306 14.68 -10.04 -9.91
C ILE A 306 13.86 -11.22 -9.41
N SER A 307 12.57 -11.23 -9.73
CA SER A 307 11.69 -12.37 -9.51
C SER A 307 11.72 -13.29 -10.73
N LYS A 308 12.02 -14.57 -10.50
CA LYS A 308 12.05 -15.61 -11.52
C LYS A 308 11.58 -16.93 -10.92
N GLU A 309 10.52 -17.51 -11.50
CA GLU A 309 10.00 -18.83 -11.09
C GLU A 309 9.72 -18.93 -9.57
N GLY A 310 9.16 -17.86 -8.98
CA GLY A 310 8.87 -17.78 -7.54
C GLY A 310 10.10 -17.58 -6.64
N LYS A 311 11.30 -17.43 -7.20
CA LYS A 311 12.52 -17.07 -6.47
C LYS A 311 12.81 -15.58 -6.64
N PHE A 312 13.35 -14.97 -5.59
CA PHE A 312 13.78 -13.57 -5.58
C PHE A 312 15.29 -13.51 -5.48
N ILE A 313 15.92 -12.76 -6.39
CA ILE A 313 17.38 -12.59 -6.42
C ILE A 313 17.68 -11.12 -6.18
N ARG A 314 18.25 -10.81 -5.01
CA ARG A 314 18.69 -9.46 -4.64
C ARG A 314 19.83 -9.02 -5.56
N ARG A 315 19.70 -7.83 -6.17
CA ARG A 315 20.72 -7.20 -7.02
C ARG A 315 21.36 -5.96 -6.41
N GLY A 316 20.87 -5.51 -5.26
CA GLY A 316 21.34 -4.30 -4.59
C GLY A 316 20.71 -3.02 -5.16
N SER A 317 21.30 -1.87 -4.86
CA SER A 317 20.84 -0.60 -5.44
C SER A 317 21.39 -0.45 -6.86
N PRO A 318 20.56 -0.04 -7.83
CA PRO A 318 21.06 0.51 -9.09
C PRO A 318 22.07 1.62 -8.82
N ALA A 319 23.25 1.53 -9.43
CA ALA A 319 24.31 2.53 -9.27
C ALA A 319 23.97 3.87 -9.97
N GLY A 320 23.02 3.85 -10.91
CA GLY A 320 22.54 5.02 -11.62
C GLY A 320 21.99 4.68 -13.01
N PRO A 321 21.52 5.69 -13.76
CA PRO A 321 20.92 5.49 -15.08
C PRO A 321 21.93 5.11 -16.18
N ALA A 322 23.23 5.30 -15.93
CA ALA A 322 24.31 5.16 -16.92
C ALA A 322 25.19 3.91 -16.77
N GLU A 323 25.05 3.15 -15.68
CA GLU A 323 25.88 1.95 -15.46
C GLU A 323 25.19 0.66 -15.92
N ALA A 324 25.92 -0.15 -16.68
CA ALA A 324 25.44 -1.39 -17.30
C ALA A 324 24.98 -2.47 -16.29
N GLY A 325 25.28 -2.30 -15.01
CA GLY A 325 25.09 -3.31 -13.97
C GLY A 325 23.68 -3.90 -13.95
N VAL A 326 22.64 -3.06 -13.93
CA VAL A 326 21.25 -3.50 -13.75
C VAL A 326 20.66 -4.23 -14.96
N TYR A 327 21.00 -3.81 -16.17
CA TYR A 327 20.42 -4.35 -17.41
C TYR A 327 21.09 -5.64 -17.87
N ALA A 328 22.33 -5.90 -17.43
CA ALA A 328 23.03 -7.15 -17.69
C ALA A 328 22.34 -8.37 -17.02
N TYR A 329 21.47 -8.15 -16.04
CA TYR A 329 20.91 -9.24 -15.23
C TYR A 329 19.80 -10.03 -15.92
N THR A 330 19.07 -9.46 -16.88
CA THR A 330 18.04 -10.19 -17.62
C THR A 330 17.95 -9.72 -19.08
N LYS A 331 17.66 -10.66 -19.98
CA LYS A 331 17.43 -10.36 -21.40
C LYS A 331 16.27 -9.36 -21.59
N LYS A 332 15.23 -9.46 -20.75
CA LYS A 332 14.05 -8.57 -20.80
C LYS A 332 14.41 -7.12 -20.45
N LEU A 333 15.19 -6.91 -19.39
CA LEU A 333 15.65 -5.57 -19.03
C LEU A 333 16.61 -5.01 -20.09
N ALA A 334 17.56 -5.83 -20.58
CA ALA A 334 18.47 -5.42 -21.66
C ALA A 334 17.72 -4.96 -22.93
N LEU A 335 16.76 -5.76 -23.40
CA LEU A 335 15.91 -5.40 -24.55
C LEU A 335 15.06 -4.15 -24.28
N TYR A 336 14.57 -3.98 -23.05
CA TYR A 336 13.83 -2.79 -22.68
C TYR A 336 14.71 -1.53 -22.74
N ARG A 337 15.94 -1.62 -22.24
CA ARG A 337 16.91 -0.53 -22.32
C ARG A 337 17.23 -0.15 -23.76
N GLN A 338 17.51 -1.15 -24.60
CA GLN A 338 17.76 -0.92 -26.02
C GLN A 338 16.61 -0.14 -26.69
N LYS A 339 15.35 -0.56 -26.45
CA LYS A 339 14.17 0.15 -26.97
C LYS A 339 14.07 1.59 -26.44
N LEU A 340 14.41 1.84 -25.18
CA LEU A 340 14.41 3.19 -24.64
C LEU A 340 15.46 4.08 -25.31
N ASP A 341 16.63 3.54 -25.62
CA ASP A 341 17.69 4.29 -26.27
C ASP A 341 17.34 4.57 -27.75
N GLU A 342 16.68 3.63 -28.44
CA GLU A 342 16.13 3.83 -29.79
C GLU A 342 15.04 4.92 -29.87
N MET A 343 14.31 5.18 -28.77
CA MET A 343 13.26 6.22 -28.73
C MET A 343 13.80 7.65 -28.55
N VAL A 344 15.09 7.81 -28.22
CA VAL A 344 15.73 9.12 -27.94
C VAL A 344 16.47 9.66 -29.18
N HIS A 345 16.62 8.85 -30.22
CA HIS A 345 17.20 9.22 -31.52
C HIS A 345 16.13 9.50 -32.56
#